data_AF-A0A645D855-F1
#
_entry.id   AF-A0A645D855-F1
#
_cell.length_a   1.000
_cell.length_b   1.000
_cell.length_c   1.000
_cell.angle_alpha   90.00
_cell.angle_beta   90.00
_cell.angle_gamma   90.00
#
_symmetry.space_group_name_H-M   'P 1'
#
loop_
_entity.id
_entity.type
_entity.pdbx_description
1 polymer ?
#
loop_
_entity_poly.entity_id
_entity_poly.type
_entity_poly.pdbx_seq_one_letter_code
_entity_poly.pdbx_strand_id
1 'polypeptide(L)' 'MDKIWYVRSSKRKGGPFTEEELIRLIRQEIVDEEYEIWNPDMEKWMRLVDSVYSFYIPVKEEQ' A
#
# COMPACT_ATOMS: atom_id res chain seq x y z
N MET A 1 -8.03 2.09 15.54
CA MET A 1 -7.24 2.86 14.57
C MET A 1 -8.17 3.41 13.53
N ASP A 2 -7.91 4.64 13.07
CA ASP A 2 -8.72 5.28 12.05
C ASP A 2 -8.45 4.68 10.67
N LYS A 3 -9.49 4.60 9.85
CA LYS A 3 -9.38 4.16 8.46
C LYS A 3 -9.07 5.38 7.61
N ILE A 4 -7.79 5.59 7.32
CA ILE A 4 -7.30 6.77 6.60
C ILE A 4 -6.38 6.42 5.43
N TRP A 5 -6.00 5.16 5.27
CA TRP A 5 -5.12 4.74 4.18
C TRP A 5 -5.91 4.38 2.93
N TYR A 6 -5.48 4.94 1.81
CA TYR A 6 -6.05 4.67 0.49
C TYR A 6 -4.97 4.13 -0.43
N VAL A 7 -5.37 3.27 -1.37
CA VAL A 7 -4.48 2.69 -2.39
C VAL A 7 -5.06 2.90 -3.77
N ARG A 8 -4.21 3.05 -4.77
CA ARG A 8 -4.63 3.06 -6.18
C ARG A 8 -3.56 2.49 -7.10
N SER A 9 -4.03 1.93 -8.19
CA SER A 9 -3.26 1.59 -9.38
C SER A 9 -4.04 2.07 -10.62
N SER A 10 -3.51 1.81 -11.80
CA SER A 10 -4.21 2.10 -13.07
C SER A 10 -5.56 1.38 -13.18
N LYS A 11 -5.72 0.24 -12.51
CA LYS A 11 -6.90 -0.65 -12.64
C LYS A 11 -7.81 -0.67 -11.41
N ARG A 12 -7.29 -0.33 -10.22
CA ARG A 12 -8.03 -0.48 -8.96
C ARG A 12 -7.81 0.72 -8.04
N LYS A 13 -8.82 1.02 -7.24
CA LYS A 13 -8.72 1.91 -6.08
C LYS A 13 -9.27 1.16 -4.88
N GLY A 14 -8.75 1.44 -3.69
CA GLY A 14 -9.18 0.80 -2.45
C GLY A 14 -9.03 1.72 -1.25
N GLY A 15 -9.77 1.38 -0.19
CA GLY A 15 -9.78 2.09 1.07
C GLY A 15 -11.12 2.80 1.37
N PRO A 16 -11.22 3.48 2.52
CA PRO A 16 -10.13 3.64 3.48
C PRO A 16 -9.85 2.37 4.30
N PHE A 17 -8.58 2.19 4.67
CA PHE A 17 -8.07 1.08 5.49
C PHE A 17 -7.39 1.60 6.76
N THR A 18 -7.32 0.77 7.79
CA THR A 18 -6.34 0.99 8.88
C THR A 18 -4.92 0.70 8.37
N GLU A 19 -3.91 1.12 9.13
CA GLU A 19 -2.52 0.79 8.82
C GLU A 19 -2.30 -0.73 8.80
N GLU A 20 -2.87 -1.49 9.74
CA GLU A 20 -2.72 -2.94 9.77
C GLU A 20 -3.42 -3.63 8.60
N GLU A 21 -4.57 -3.11 8.16
CA GLU A 21 -5.26 -3.60 6.97
C GLU A 21 -4.40 -3.36 5.72
N LEU A 22 -3.80 -2.17 5.57
CA LEU A 22 -2.86 -1.86 4.48
C LEU A 22 -1.68 -2.85 4.48
N ILE A 23 -1.03 -3.05 5.63
CA ILE A 23 0.10 -3.98 5.77
C ILE A 23 -0.31 -5.41 5.39
N ARG A 24 -1.50 -5.87 5.80
CA ARG A 24 -2.02 -7.19 5.42
C ARG A 24 -2.21 -7.33 3.91
N LEU A 25 -2.76 -6.30 3.26
CA LEU A 25 -2.96 -6.30 1.80
C LEU A 25 -1.63 -6.35 1.04
N ILE A 26 -0.60 -5.65 1.54
CA ILE A 26 0.74 -5.66 0.95
C ILE A 26 1.37 -7.05 1.07
N ARG A 27 1.32 -7.66 2.26
CA ARG A 27 1.86 -9.01 2.50
C ARG A 27 1.15 -10.11 1.71
N GLN A 28 -0.11 -9.88 1.35
CA GLN A 28 -0.91 -10.79 0.53
C GLN A 28 -0.76 -10.51 -0.98
N GLU A 29 0.11 -9.57 -1.37
CA GLU A 29 0.33 -9.13 -2.76
C GLU A 29 -0.96 -8.65 -3.46
N ILE A 30 -1.98 -8.24 -2.68
CA ILE A 30 -3.20 -7.61 -3.22
C ILE A 30 -2.90 -6.16 -3.61
N VAL A 31 -2.00 -5.52 -2.86
CA VAL A 31 -1.41 -4.21 -3.12
C VAL A 31 0.09 -4.44 -3.32
N ASP A 32 0.55 -4.37 -4.56
CA ASP A 32 1.93 -4.61 -4.95
C ASP A 32 2.75 -3.30 -5.07
N GLU A 33 4.03 -3.43 -5.42
CA GLU A 33 5.00 -2.34 -5.57
C GLU A 33 4.62 -1.26 -6.60
N GLU A 34 3.70 -1.56 -7.53
CA GLU A 34 3.22 -0.60 -8.52
C GLU A 34 2.10 0.29 -7.99
N TYR A 35 1.46 -0.08 -6.88
CA TYR A 35 0.42 0.74 -6.28
C TYR A 35 0.99 2.03 -5.69
N GLU A 36 0.16 3.06 -5.67
CA GLU A 36 0.38 4.25 -4.86
C GLU A 36 -0.49 4.19 -3.60
N ILE A 37 0.06 4.67 -2.50
CA ILE A 37 -0.59 4.82 -1.20
C ILE A 37 -0.71 6.30 -0.83
N TRP A 38 -1.74 6.64 -0.05
CA TRP A 38 -1.97 8.00 0.43
C TRP A 38 -2.81 7.99 1.72
N ASN A 39 -2.61 8.99 2.57
CA ASN A 39 -3.48 9.33 3.69
C ASN A 39 -3.68 10.86 3.79
N PRO A 40 -4.65 11.37 4.56
CA PRO A 40 -4.94 12.80 4.68
C PRO A 40 -3.79 13.68 5.17
N ASP A 41 -2.78 13.11 5.83
CA ASP A 41 -1.60 13.84 6.32
C ASP A 41 -0.51 13.96 5.24
N MET A 42 -0.68 13.32 4.08
CA MET A 42 0.26 13.36 2.96
C MET A 42 -0.15 14.38 1.90
N GLU A 43 0.80 15.17 1.41
CA GLU A 43 0.54 16.17 0.34
C GLU A 43 0.18 15.52 -1.01
N LYS A 44 0.74 14.34 -1.30
CA LYS A 44 0.56 13.65 -2.58
C LYS A 44 0.62 12.14 -2.40
N TRP A 45 0.06 11.43 -3.38
CA TRP A 45 0.21 9.99 -3.51
C TRP A 45 1.69 9.62 -3.63
N MET A 46 2.07 8.50 -3.03
CA MET A 46 3.43 7.97 -3.03
C MET A 46 3.40 6.53 -3.52
N ARG A 47 4.32 6.13 -4.40
CA ARG A 47 4.42 4.72 -4.79
C ARG A 47 4.76 3.88 -3.56
N LEU A 48 4.20 2.69 -3.47
CA LEU A 48 4.40 1.79 -2.33
C LEU A 48 5.90 1.50 -2.14
N VAL A 49 6.61 1.21 -3.24
CA VAL A 49 8.05 0.95 -3.24
C VAL A 49 8.89 2.13 -2.74
N ASP A 50 8.40 3.36 -2.87
CA ASP A 50 9.09 4.57 -2.41
C ASP A 50 8.74 4.95 -0.94
N SER A 51 7.88 4.15 -0.28
CA SER A 51 7.39 4.41 1.07
C SER A 51 8.06 3.54 2.12
N VAL A 52 7.86 3.87 3.39
CA VAL A 52 8.27 3.03 4.53
C VAL A 52 7.60 1.64 4.54
N TYR A 53 6.47 1.49 3.85
CA TYR A 53 5.76 0.21 3.75
C TYR A 53 6.37 -0.73 2.70
N SER A 54 7.36 -0.27 1.93
CA SER A 54 8.16 -1.13 1.04
C SER A 54 8.80 -2.31 1.79
N PHE A 55 9.09 -2.15 3.08
CA PHE A 55 9.60 -3.21 3.95
C PHE A 55 8.66 -4.43 4.06
N TYR A 56 7.36 -4.24 3.80
CA TYR A 56 6.38 -5.33 3.88
C TYR A 56 6.11 -6.01 2.53
N ILE A 57 6.70 -5.54 1.44
CA ILE A 57 6.60 -6.17 0.14
C ILE A 57 7.32 -7.54 0.22
N PRO A 58 6.63 -8.66 -0.10
CA PRO A 58 7.26 -9.97 -0.09
C PRO A 58 8.47 -10.02 -1.04
N VAL A 59 9.60 -10.56 -0.57
CA VAL A 59 10.75 -10.83 -1.43
C VAL A 59 10.37 -12.01 -2.33
N LYS A 60 10.36 -11.80 -3.65
CA LYS A 60 10.20 -12.90 -4.61
C LYS A 60 11.47 -13.76 -4.53
N GLU A 61 11.38 -14.91 -3.86
CA GLU A 61 12.37 -15.97 -4.05
C GLU A 61 12.21 -16.48 -5.48
N GLU A 62 13.14 -16.12 -6.36
CA GLU A 62 13.29 -16.77 -7.67
C GLU A 62 13.67 -18.24 -7.42
N GLN A 63 12.72 -19.16 -7.64
CA GLN A 63 12.98 -20.60 -7.68
C GLN A 63 13.59 -21.02 -9.02
#